data_AF-A0A978U4K3-F1
#
_entry.id   AF-A0A978U4K3-F1
#
_cell.length_a   1.000
_cell.length_b   1.000
_cell.length_c   1.000
_cell.angle_alpha   90.00
_cell.angle_beta   90.00
_cell.angle_gamma   90.00
#
_symmetry.space_group_name_H-M   'P 1'
#
loop_
_entity.id
_entity.type
_entity.pdbx_description
1 polymer ?
#
loop_
_entity_poly.entity_id
_entity_poly.type
_entity_poly.pdbx_seq_one_letter_code
_entity_poly.pdbx_strand_id
1 'polypeptide(L)'
;MTVKFVTHSLSTSDITVMGHVDDVTTVRGHTISRVGAVEGHEQDNPAAVHINFQKADNPEEMLVWMLALPDAIEIGLQLLAMGIEAQPSPKIAEVRDRLSQLVNELDRSLQVSH
;
A
#
# COMPACT_ATOMS: atom_id res chain seq x y z
N MET A 1 -23.43 1.72 -6.91
CA MET A 1 -22.64 2.31 -5.81
C MET A 1 -21.18 2.29 -6.21
N THR A 2 -20.56 3.46 -6.35
CA THR A 2 -19.25 3.58 -7.01
C THR A 2 -18.15 3.55 -5.96
N VAL A 3 -17.64 2.35 -5.66
CA VAL A 3 -16.41 2.22 -4.88
C VAL A 3 -15.27 2.61 -5.83
N LYS A 4 -14.74 3.83 -5.68
CA LYS A 4 -13.60 4.28 -6.50
C LYS A 4 -12.38 3.45 -6.08
N PHE A 5 -12.00 2.50 -6.93
CA PHE A 5 -10.76 1.76 -6.81
C PHE A 5 -9.68 2.46 -7.63
N VAL A 6 -8.68 3.03 -6.96
CA VAL A 6 -7.43 3.35 -7.63
C VAL A 6 -6.49 2.19 -7.34
N THR A 7 -6.11 1.45 -8.37
CA THR A 7 -5.22 0.28 -8.26
C THR A 7 -3.96 0.50 -9.07
N HIS A 8 -2.83 0.19 -8.45
CA HIS A 8 -1.52 0.20 -9.08
C HIS A 8 -0.87 -1.16 -8.97
N SER A 9 -0.15 -1.57 -10.01
CA SER A 9 0.74 -2.73 -9.94
C SER A 9 1.84 -2.47 -8.91
N LEU A 10 2.10 -3.46 -8.07
CA LEU A 10 3.17 -3.44 -7.09
C LEU A 10 4.13 -4.57 -7.47
N SER A 11 5.42 -4.27 -7.55
CA SER A 11 6.46 -5.27 -7.77
C SER A 11 7.48 -5.17 -6.65
N THR A 12 7.73 -6.27 -5.96
CA THR A 12 8.69 -6.37 -4.86
C THR A 12 9.62 -7.55 -5.10
N SER A 13 10.75 -7.57 -4.40
CA SER A 13 11.49 -8.81 -4.16
C SER A 13 10.68 -9.77 -3.28
N ASP A 14 11.21 -10.96 -3.04
CA ASP A 14 10.63 -11.94 -2.13
C ASP A 14 10.51 -11.36 -0.72
N ILE A 15 9.31 -11.39 -0.16
CA ILE A 15 8.99 -10.98 1.21
C ILE A 15 8.68 -12.23 2.01
N THR A 16 9.40 -12.43 3.11
CA THR A 16 9.10 -13.49 4.06
C THR A 16 8.07 -13.01 5.07
N VAL A 17 6.92 -13.67 5.12
CA VAL A 17 5.85 -13.43 6.09
C VAL A 17 5.84 -14.59 7.07
N MET A 18 5.78 -14.28 8.36
CA MET A 18 5.77 -15.27 9.44
C MET A 18 4.55 -15.01 10.32
N GLY A 19 3.61 -15.97 10.36
CA GLY A 19 2.44 -15.90 11.23
C GLY A 19 2.69 -16.55 12.59
N HIS A 20 3.26 -17.75 12.57
CA HIS A 20 3.82 -18.47 13.71
C HIS A 20 5.27 -18.86 13.38
N VAL A 21 6.09 -19.23 14.37
CA VAL A 21 7.52 -19.53 14.15
C VAL A 21 7.72 -20.64 13.09
N ASP A 22 6.77 -21.57 13.01
CA ASP A 22 6.77 -22.67 12.05
C ASP A 22 5.97 -22.38 10.76
N ASP A 23 5.25 -21.24 10.69
CA ASP A 23 4.43 -20.84 9.56
C ASP A 23 5.09 -19.65 8.84
N VAL A 24 6.06 -19.99 8.00
CA VAL A 24 6.85 -19.08 7.19
C VAL A 24 6.48 -19.25 5.74
N THR A 25 5.98 -18.19 5.11
CA THR A 25 5.65 -18.17 3.68
C THR A 25 6.40 -17.06 2.97
N THR A 26 6.77 -17.32 1.72
CA THR A 26 7.32 -16.29 0.84
C THR A 26 6.23 -15.75 -0.06
N VAL A 27 6.12 -14.42 -0.13
CA VAL A 27 5.15 -13.73 -0.97
C VAL A 27 5.84 -12.66 -1.82
N ARG A 28 5.18 -12.23 -2.89
CA ARG A 28 5.58 -11.11 -3.74
C ARG A 28 4.45 -10.11 -3.85
N GLY A 29 4.77 -8.82 -3.85
CA GLY A 29 3.80 -7.77 -4.13
C GLY A 29 3.17 -7.97 -5.50
N HIS A 30 1.86 -7.74 -5.58
CA HIS A 30 1.09 -7.87 -6.81
C HIS A 30 0.39 -6.56 -7.16
N THR A 31 -0.44 -6.05 -6.24
CA THR A 31 -1.14 -4.77 -6.42
C THR A 31 -1.31 -4.03 -5.10
N ILE A 32 -1.41 -2.70 -5.20
CA ILE A 32 -1.88 -1.84 -4.11
C ILE A 32 -3.11 -1.06 -4.58
N SER A 33 -4.14 -1.04 -3.76
CA SER A 33 -5.43 -0.44 -4.09
C SER A 33 -5.94 0.47 -2.99
N ARG A 34 -6.42 1.66 -3.36
CA ARG A 34 -7.25 2.50 -2.47
C ARG A 34 -8.71 2.14 -2.73
N VAL A 35 -9.39 1.67 -1.69
CA VAL A 35 -10.80 1.31 -1.70
C VAL A 35 -11.58 2.43 -1.00
N GLY A 36 -12.53 3.04 -1.71
CA GLY A 36 -13.44 4.03 -1.12
C GLY A 36 -14.44 3.39 -0.16
N ALA A 37 -15.01 4.18 0.75
CA ALA A 37 -16.11 3.72 1.58
C ALA A 37 -17.37 3.46 0.72
N VAL A 38 -18.22 2.53 1.16
CA VAL A 38 -19.53 2.33 0.53
C VAL A 38 -20.50 3.36 1.08
N GLU A 39 -21.07 4.17 0.20
CA GLU A 39 -22.03 5.23 0.57
C GLU A 39 -23.24 4.64 1.32
N GLY A 40 -23.54 5.19 2.50
CA GLY A 40 -24.60 4.71 3.40
C GLY A 40 -24.24 3.49 4.25
N HIS A 41 -23.03 2.95 4.11
CA HIS A 41 -22.50 1.83 4.89
C HIS A 41 -21.05 2.10 5.35
N GLU A 42 -20.69 3.38 5.55
CA GLU A 42 -19.33 3.80 5.84
C GLU A 42 -18.81 3.22 7.17
N GLN A 43 -19.72 2.88 8.09
CA GLN A 43 -19.39 2.28 9.38
C GLN A 43 -19.02 0.79 9.25
N ASP A 44 -19.64 0.09 8.32
CA ASP A 44 -19.39 -1.34 8.04
C ASP A 44 -18.29 -1.53 7.00
N ASN A 45 -18.07 -0.54 6.13
CA ASN A 45 -17.10 -0.58 5.04
C ASN A 45 -16.38 0.78 4.90
N PRO A 46 -15.46 1.09 5.83
CA PRO A 46 -14.67 2.30 5.77
C PRO A 46 -13.65 2.25 4.63
N ALA A 47 -13.20 3.43 4.18
CA ALA A 47 -12.13 3.50 3.19
C ALA A 47 -10.83 2.87 3.71
N ALA A 48 -10.16 2.12 2.85
CA ALA A 48 -8.98 1.33 3.22
C ALA A 48 -7.95 1.27 2.08
N VAL A 49 -6.71 0.92 2.45
CA VAL A 49 -5.66 0.53 1.51
C VAL A 49 -5.50 -0.98 1.57
N HIS A 50 -5.60 -1.62 0.41
CA HIS A 50 -5.39 -3.06 0.27
C HIS A 50 -4.05 -3.28 -0.43
N ILE A 51 -3.18 -4.05 0.20
CA ILE A 51 -1.91 -4.50 -0.39
C ILE A 51 -2.04 -5.99 -0.63
N ASN A 52 -2.00 -6.37 -1.90
CA ASN A 52 -2.17 -7.74 -2.34
C ASN A 52 -0.81 -8.37 -2.65
N PHE A 53 -0.58 -9.53 -2.06
CA PHE A 53 0.61 -10.33 -2.26
C PHE A 53 0.25 -11.71 -2.81
N GLN A 54 1.05 -12.21 -3.74
CA GLN A 54 0.96 -13.57 -4.27
C GLN A 54 1.93 -14.47 -3.54
N LYS A 55 1.50 -15.67 -3.12
CA LYS A 55 2.43 -16.66 -2.56
C LYS A 55 3.35 -17.18 -3.66
N ALA A 56 4.62 -17.34 -3.33
CA ALA A 56 5.65 -17.74 -4.30
C ALA A 56 5.51 -19.21 -4.74
N ASP A 57 5.00 -20.07 -3.85
CA ASP A 57 4.79 -21.50 -4.05
C ASP A 57 3.40 -21.84 -4.62
N ASN A 58 2.41 -20.97 -4.41
CA ASN A 58 1.07 -21.09 -5.00
C ASN A 58 0.51 -19.71 -5.43
N PRO A 59 0.72 -19.30 -6.70
CA PRO A 59 0.29 -17.98 -7.20
C PRO A 59 -1.23 -17.74 -7.20
N GLU A 60 -2.04 -18.79 -7.08
CA GLU A 60 -3.50 -18.69 -6.95
C GLU A 60 -3.93 -18.29 -5.53
N GLU A 61 -3.04 -18.43 -4.54
CA GLU A 61 -3.27 -17.98 -3.18
C GLU A 61 -2.76 -16.55 -2.98
N MET A 62 -3.65 -15.70 -2.47
CA MET A 62 -3.39 -14.29 -2.21
C MET A 62 -3.40 -14.00 -0.71
N LEU A 63 -2.38 -13.29 -0.23
CA LEU A 63 -2.40 -12.65 1.08
C LEU A 63 -2.75 -11.18 0.89
N VAL A 64 -3.77 -10.71 1.62
CA VAL A 64 -4.23 -9.32 1.53
C VAL A 64 -4.01 -8.64 2.86
N TRP A 65 -3.22 -7.57 2.85
CA TRP A 65 -3.11 -6.68 3.97
C TRP A 65 -4.06 -5.50 3.79
N MET A 66 -5.06 -5.41 4.68
CA MET A 66 -6.02 -4.30 4.71
C MET A 66 -5.62 -3.34 5.82
N LEU A 67 -5.45 -2.07 5.46
CA LEU A 67 -5.03 -1.00 6.35
C LEU A 67 -6.06 0.13 6.33
N ALA A 68 -6.41 0.65 7.51
CA ALA A 68 -7.10 1.93 7.56
C ALA A 68 -6.19 3.02 6.99
N LEU A 69 -6.78 4.10 6.47
CA LEU A 69 -5.99 5.16 5.82
C LEU A 69 -4.88 5.76 6.72
N PRO A 70 -5.12 6.02 8.03
CA PRO A 70 -4.06 6.53 8.91
C PRO A 70 -2.90 5.54 9.08
N ASP A 71 -3.22 4.26 9.31
CA ASP A 71 -2.22 3.20 9.51
C ASP A 71 -1.36 3.00 8.26
N ALA A 72 -1.97 3.07 7.07
CA ALA A 72 -1.26 2.95 5.81
C ALA A 72 -0.21 4.06 5.61
N ILE A 73 -0.50 5.28 6.05
CA ILE A 73 0.44 6.41 6.00
C ILE A 73 1.57 6.18 7.00
N GLU A 74 1.24 5.86 8.25
CA GLU A 74 2.22 5.69 9.31
C GLU A 74 3.19 4.54 9.01
N ILE A 75 2.68 3.37 8.64
CA ILE A 75 3.49 2.20 8.26
C ILE A 75 4.36 2.53 7.05
N GLY A 76 3.80 3.20 6.03
CA GLY A 76 4.57 3.61 4.86
C GLY A 76 5.75 4.52 5.19
N LEU A 77 5.56 5.49 6.09
CA LEU A 77 6.63 6.37 6.56
C LEU A 77 7.69 5.61 7.37
N GLN A 78 7.28 4.68 8.25
CA GLN A 78 8.20 3.86 9.03
C GLN A 78 9.05 2.95 8.14
N LEU A 79 8.43 2.27 7.17
CA LEU A 79 9.15 1.43 6.20
C LEU A 79 10.16 2.23 5.38
N LEU A 80 9.80 3.46 4.98
CA LEU A 80 10.71 4.35 4.29
C LEU A 80 11.91 4.73 5.19
N ALA A 81 11.67 5.11 6.44
CA ALA A 81 12.72 5.46 7.38
C ALA A 81 13.69 4.29 7.61
N MET A 82 13.16 3.08 7.84
CA MET A 82 13.97 1.87 7.99
C MET A 82 14.81 1.56 6.74
N GLY A 83 14.23 1.74 5.55
CA GLY A 83 14.96 1.54 4.30
C GLY A 83 16.11 2.53 4.11
N ILE A 84 15.90 3.80 4.46
CA ILE A 84 16.93 4.86 4.42
C ILE A 84 18.08 4.56 5.39
N GLU A 85 17.76 4.09 6.60
CA GLU A 85 18.76 3.74 7.61
C GLU A 85 19.56 2.48 7.23
N ALA A 86 18.91 1.47 6.67
CA ALA A 86 19.53 0.20 6.31
C ALA A 86 20.36 0.27 5.02
N GLN A 87 19.98 1.12 4.06
CA GLN A 87 20.71 1.34 2.81
C GLN A 87 20.66 2.82 2.41
N PRO A 88 21.80 3.53 2.29
CA PRO A 88 21.83 4.92 1.83
C PRO A 88 21.53 5.10 0.32
N SER A 89 20.90 4.10 -0.32
CA SER A 89 20.79 3.94 -1.78
C SER A 89 19.34 3.70 -2.23
N PRO A 90 18.41 4.52 -1.76
CA PRO A 90 17.77 5.41 -2.71
C PRO A 90 18.20 6.83 -2.40
N LYS A 91 18.56 7.62 -3.42
CA LYS A 91 18.88 9.04 -3.19
C LYS A 91 17.63 9.65 -2.57
N ILE A 92 17.67 10.01 -1.29
CA ILE A 92 16.54 10.56 -0.52
C ILE A 92 15.81 11.67 -1.30
N ALA A 93 16.55 12.40 -2.13
CA ALA A 93 16.03 13.37 -3.10
C ALA A 93 14.96 12.78 -4.04
N GLU A 94 15.18 11.60 -4.65
CA GLU A 94 14.23 10.96 -5.57
C GLU A 94 12.93 10.55 -4.86
N VAL A 95 13.03 10.03 -3.63
CA VAL A 95 11.84 9.70 -2.82
C VAL A 95 11.08 10.97 -2.44
N ARG A 96 11.79 12.00 -1.97
CA ARG A 96 11.20 13.30 -1.62
C ARG A 96 10.51 13.94 -2.83
N ASP A 97 11.15 13.92 -3.99
CA ASP A 97 10.61 14.50 -5.22
C ASP A 97 9.37 13.72 -5.68
N ARG A 98 9.37 12.40 -5.52
CA ARG A 98 8.18 11.56 -5.81
C ARG A 98 7.03 11.83 -4.84
N LEU A 99 7.31 11.95 -3.54
CA LEU A 99 6.31 12.33 -2.54
C LEU A 99 5.73 13.72 -2.84
N SER A 100 6.60 14.68 -3.19
CA SER A 100 6.18 16.03 -3.56
C SER A 100 5.28 16.04 -4.80
N GLN A 101 5.58 15.21 -5.81
CA GLN A 101 4.72 15.03 -6.98
C GLN A 101 3.34 14.46 -6.59
N LEU A 102 3.30 13.41 -5.77
CA LEU A 102 2.05 12.79 -5.34
C LEU A 102 1.17 13.74 -4.52
N VAL A 103 1.78 14.55 -3.64
CA VAL A 103 1.06 15.60 -2.89
C VAL A 103 0.46 16.63 -3.85
N ASN A 104 1.24 17.10 -4.84
CA ASN A 104 0.76 18.04 -5.85
C ASN A 104 -0.35 17.45 -6.73
N GLU A 105 -0.27 16.17 -7.09
CA GLU A 105 -1.32 15.46 -7.84
C GLU A 105 -2.60 15.33 -7.02
N LEU A 106 -2.48 15.01 -5.72
CA LEU A 106 -3.60 14.96 -4.80
C LEU A 106 -4.28 16.32 -4.68
N ASP A 107 -3.51 17.39 -4.44
CA ASP A 107 -4.02 18.76 -4.32
C ASP A 107 -4.78 19.18 -5.58
N ARG A 108 -4.24 18.87 -6.77
CA ARG A 108 -4.94 19.12 -8.04
C ARG A 108 -6.25 18.33 -8.13
N SER A 109 -6.25 17.05 -7.76
CA SER A 109 -7.45 16.22 -7.83
C SER A 109 -8.56 16.72 -6.88
N LEU A 110 -8.18 17.28 -5.74
CA LEU A 110 -9.10 17.88 -4.77
C LEU A 110 -9.62 19.24 -5.25
N GLN A 111 -8.80 20.05 -5.93
CA GLN A 111 -9.22 21.33 -6.51
C GLN A 111 -10.21 21.20 -7.66
N VAL A 112 -10.16 20.11 -8.45
CA VAL A 112 -11.10 19.87 -9.56
C VAL A 112 -12.48 19.37 -9.06
N SER A 113 -12.58 18.99 -7.78
CA SER A 113 -13.82 18.47 -7.18
C SER A 113 -14.71 19.55 -6.54
N HIS A 114 -14.42 20.83 -6.77
CA HIS A 114 -15.22 21.99 -6.35
C HIS A 114 -15.84 22.74 -7.54
#